data_AF-S9R6A7-F1
#
_entry.id   AF-S9R6A7-F1
#
_cell.length_a   1.000
_cell.length_b   1.000
_cell.length_c   1.000
_cell.angle_alpha   90.00
_cell.angle_beta   90.00
_cell.angle_gamma   90.00
#
_symmetry.space_group_name_H-M   'P 1'
#
loop_
_entity.id
_entity.type
_entity.pdbx_description
1 polymer ?
#
loop_
_entity_poly.entity_id
_entity_poly.type
_entity_poly.pdbx_seq_one_letter_code
_entity_poly.pdbx_strand_id
1 'polypeptide(L)'
;MTSVTRLASAFLLGAIGLPAVAQDVQYELVNQSGLTLMEFYTSPVADGSWGEDLLGANVLPSGESGTVTIADGEATCDYDLRFVFEDGQEMVDSVNICELASYTLRAE
;
A
#
# COMPACT_ATOMS: atom_id res chain seq x y z
N MET A 1 14.93 -14.03 64.66
CA MET A 1 14.45 -15.31 64.06
C MET A 1 12.93 -15.21 64.09
N THR A 2 12.24 -15.00 62.98
CA THR A 2 12.03 -15.99 61.91
C THR A 2 11.69 -15.31 60.58
N SER A 3 12.41 -15.72 59.51
CA SER A 3 12.13 -15.36 58.12
C SER A 3 10.81 -15.97 57.63
N VAL A 4 10.10 -15.25 56.76
CA VAL A 4 9.14 -15.85 55.82
C VAL A 4 9.32 -15.21 54.44
N THR A 5 9.99 -15.95 53.56
CA THR A 5 10.08 -15.68 52.12
C THR A 5 8.92 -16.39 51.43
N ARG A 6 8.11 -15.70 50.60
CA ARG A 6 7.28 -16.36 49.56
C ARG A 6 7.20 -15.52 48.29
N LEU A 7 7.28 -16.27 47.19
CA LEU A 7 7.66 -15.91 45.84
C LEU A 7 6.66 -14.99 45.13
N ALA A 8 7.18 -14.00 44.39
CA ALA A 8 6.44 -13.31 43.35
C ALA A 8 6.48 -14.16 42.06
N SER A 9 5.35 -14.77 41.68
CA SER A 9 5.20 -15.45 40.40
C SER A 9 4.72 -14.43 39.36
N ALA A 10 5.65 -13.89 38.57
CA ALA A 10 5.32 -13.11 37.38
C ALA A 10 5.01 -14.09 36.23
N PHE A 11 3.72 -14.23 35.89
CA PHE A 11 3.29 -14.98 34.72
C PHE A 11 3.51 -14.10 33.48
N LEU A 12 4.64 -14.29 32.81
CA LEU A 12 4.94 -13.68 31.51
C LEU A 12 4.00 -14.28 30.45
N LEU A 13 2.92 -13.57 30.13
CA LEU A 13 2.14 -13.81 28.92
C LEU A 13 3.02 -13.40 27.71
N GLY A 14 3.71 -14.36 27.12
CA GLY A 14 4.39 -14.19 25.85
C GLY A 14 3.34 -13.98 24.75
N ALA A 15 3.27 -12.78 24.20
CA ALA A 15 2.51 -12.50 23.00
C ALA A 15 3.13 -13.29 21.84
N ILE A 16 2.43 -14.32 21.36
CA ILE A 16 2.80 -15.02 20.14
C ILE A 16 2.34 -14.11 18.99
N GLY A 17 3.27 -13.32 18.43
CA GLY A 17 3.02 -12.59 17.20
C GLY A 17 2.86 -13.61 16.05
N LEU A 18 1.74 -13.56 15.33
CA LEU A 18 1.59 -14.31 14.10
C LEU A 18 2.58 -13.75 13.06
N PRO A 19 3.20 -14.60 12.22
CA PRO A 19 4.00 -14.10 11.11
C PRO A 19 3.08 -13.31 10.17
N ALA A 20 3.44 -12.06 9.90
CA ALA A 20 2.85 -11.30 8.83
C ALA A 20 3.42 -11.87 7.51
N VAL A 21 2.56 -12.47 6.69
CA VAL A 21 2.97 -13.04 5.40
C VAL A 21 2.87 -11.92 4.38
N ALA A 22 3.99 -11.57 3.74
CA ALA A 22 3.99 -10.65 2.61
C ALA A 22 3.12 -11.22 1.48
N GLN A 23 2.29 -10.38 0.89
CA GLN A 23 1.35 -10.81 -0.15
C GLN A 23 1.50 -9.95 -1.40
N ASP A 24 1.62 -10.62 -2.55
CA ASP A 24 1.57 -9.95 -3.84
C ASP A 24 0.11 -9.58 -4.14
N VAL A 25 -0.13 -8.30 -4.39
CA VAL A 25 -1.46 -7.77 -4.69
C VAL A 25 -1.53 -7.34 -6.15
N GLN A 26 -2.61 -7.70 -6.83
CA GLN A 26 -2.88 -7.28 -8.20
C GLN A 26 -4.28 -6.69 -8.32
N TYR A 27 -4.38 -5.53 -8.98
CA TYR A 27 -5.65 -4.88 -9.28
C TYR A 27 -5.61 -4.18 -10.64
N GLU A 28 -6.80 -3.92 -11.20
CA GLU A 28 -6.93 -3.18 -12.45
C GLU A 28 -6.96 -1.66 -12.18
N LEU A 29 -6.02 -0.92 -12.76
CA LEU A 29 -6.04 0.54 -12.80
C LEU A 29 -6.70 0.99 -14.11
N VAL A 30 -7.79 1.76 -13.99
CA VAL A 30 -8.54 2.29 -15.13
C VAL A 30 -8.42 3.81 -15.15
N ASN A 31 -7.94 4.38 -16.25
CA ASN A 31 -7.85 5.82 -16.38
C ASN A 31 -9.09 6.40 -17.08
N GLN A 32 -9.97 7.07 -16.34
CA GLN A 32 -11.12 7.82 -16.88
C GLN A 32 -11.03 9.31 -16.53
N SER A 33 -9.81 9.82 -16.32
CA SER A 33 -9.57 11.21 -15.90
C SER A 33 -9.67 12.23 -17.02
N GLY A 34 -9.61 11.82 -18.29
CA GLY A 34 -9.48 12.73 -19.42
C GLY A 34 -8.04 13.20 -19.68
N LEU A 35 -7.07 12.79 -18.85
CA LEU A 35 -5.64 13.07 -18.99
C LEU A 35 -4.86 11.76 -19.07
N THR A 36 -3.71 11.78 -19.75
CA THR A 36 -2.75 10.66 -19.71
C THR A 36 -2.07 10.59 -18.35
N LEU A 37 -2.08 9.42 -17.73
CA LEU A 37 -1.31 9.14 -16.53
C LEU A 37 0.12 8.80 -16.94
N MET A 38 1.07 9.59 -16.44
CA MET A 38 2.48 9.51 -16.81
C MET A 38 3.29 8.66 -15.83
N GLU A 39 3.03 8.83 -14.53
CA GLU A 39 3.77 8.13 -13.46
C GLU A 39 2.78 7.64 -12.41
N PHE A 40 3.03 6.45 -11.86
CA PHE A 40 2.22 5.88 -10.80
C PHE A 40 3.09 5.29 -9.69
N TYR A 41 2.94 5.83 -8.49
CA TYR A 41 3.70 5.44 -7.31
C TYR A 41 2.80 4.88 -6.22
N THR A 42 3.38 4.02 -5.40
CA THR A 42 2.72 3.51 -4.19
C THR A 42 3.68 3.57 -3.00
N SER A 43 3.12 3.65 -1.80
CA SER A 43 3.86 3.58 -0.54
C SER A 43 2.94 3.06 0.57
N PRO A 44 3.42 2.19 1.48
CA PRO A 44 2.72 1.96 2.74
C PRO A 44 2.42 3.29 3.43
N VAL A 45 1.21 3.47 3.99
CA VAL A 45 0.84 4.73 4.69
C VAL A 45 1.79 5.07 5.86
N ALA A 46 2.43 4.05 6.43
CA ALA A 46 3.40 4.21 7.51
C ALA A 46 4.78 4.71 7.03
N ASP A 47 5.07 4.63 5.74
CA ASP A 47 6.33 5.02 5.14
C ASP A 47 6.28 6.44 4.57
N GLY A 48 7.33 7.22 4.86
CA GLY A 48 7.42 8.61 4.42
C GLY A 48 8.02 8.79 3.02
N SER A 49 8.19 7.71 2.26
CA SER A 49 8.88 7.70 0.96
C SER A 49 8.11 6.90 -0.09
N TRP A 50 8.07 7.43 -1.31
CA TRP A 50 7.50 6.75 -2.46
C TRP A 50 8.42 5.66 -2.99
N GLY A 51 7.82 4.56 -3.46
CA GLY A 51 8.52 3.52 -4.21
C GLY A 51 8.89 3.94 -5.63
N GLU A 52 9.18 2.95 -6.47
CA GLU A 52 9.44 3.17 -7.90
C GLU A 52 8.14 3.48 -8.68
N ASP A 53 8.29 4.04 -9.88
CA ASP A 53 7.16 4.20 -10.81
C ASP A 53 6.76 2.84 -11.38
N LEU A 54 5.52 2.44 -11.09
CA LEU A 54 4.96 1.16 -11.49
C LEU A 54 4.59 1.10 -12.99
N LEU A 55 4.54 2.22 -13.71
CA LEU A 55 4.38 2.23 -15.17
C LEU A 55 5.70 2.03 -15.90
N GLY A 56 6.82 2.38 -15.26
CA GLY A 56 8.18 2.24 -15.79
C GLY A 56 8.41 3.13 -17.02
N ALA A 57 8.56 2.51 -18.19
CA ALA A 57 8.72 3.25 -19.45
C ALA A 57 7.40 3.46 -20.21
N ASN A 58 6.28 2.98 -19.66
CA ASN A 58 4.96 3.09 -20.26
C ASN A 58 4.19 4.28 -19.67
N VAL A 59 3.06 4.59 -20.30
CA VAL A 59 2.06 5.54 -19.78
C VAL A 59 0.69 4.90 -19.88
N LEU A 60 -0.31 5.44 -19.18
CA LEU A 60 -1.69 4.98 -19.26
C LEU A 60 -2.61 6.09 -19.78
N PRO A 61 -2.93 6.10 -21.10
CA PRO A 61 -3.82 7.09 -21.70
C PRO A 61 -5.22 7.08 -21.09
N SER A 62 -5.92 8.22 -21.17
CA SER A 62 -7.34 8.28 -20.78
C SER A 62 -8.19 7.35 -21.65
N GLY A 63 -9.05 6.57 -21.01
CA GLY A 63 -9.90 5.54 -21.61
C GLY A 63 -9.30 4.14 -21.59
N GLU A 64 -8.05 3.98 -21.16
CA GLU A 64 -7.36 2.68 -21.09
C GLU A 64 -7.30 2.13 -19.66
N SER A 65 -6.98 0.83 -19.56
CA SER A 65 -6.70 0.17 -18.28
C SER A 65 -5.45 -0.69 -18.34
N GLY A 66 -4.87 -0.94 -17.17
CA GLY A 66 -3.70 -1.79 -16.98
C GLY A 66 -3.77 -2.55 -15.66
N THR A 67 -3.01 -3.64 -15.56
CA THR A 67 -2.86 -4.37 -14.30
C THR A 67 -1.66 -3.85 -13.54
N VAL A 68 -1.88 -3.48 -12.28
CA VAL A 68 -0.83 -3.11 -11.34
C VAL A 68 -0.53 -4.31 -10.47
N THR A 69 0.75 -4.55 -10.21
CA THR A 69 1.22 -5.54 -9.22
C THR A 69 2.04 -4.83 -8.14
N ILE A 70 1.65 -5.00 -6.88
CA ILE A 70 2.44 -4.60 -5.72
C ILE A 70 3.00 -5.89 -5.10
N ALA A 71 4.33 -6.04 -5.17
CA ALA A 71 5.07 -7.22 -4.69
C ALA A 71 6.37 -6.77 -4.01
N ASP A 72 6.25 -5.81 -3.10
CA ASP A 72 7.35 -5.16 -2.38
C ASP A 72 7.82 -5.96 -1.14
N GLY A 73 7.12 -7.03 -0.80
CA GLY A 73 7.45 -7.88 0.36
C GLY A 73 6.87 -7.36 1.67
N GLU A 74 6.02 -6.34 1.64
CA GLU A 74 5.31 -5.84 2.81
C GLU A 74 4.06 -6.67 3.12
N ALA A 75 3.68 -6.68 4.39
CA ALA A 75 2.51 -7.40 4.87
C ALA A 75 1.34 -6.48 5.25
N THR A 76 1.47 -5.18 5.03
CA THR A 76 0.42 -4.18 5.25
C THR A 76 -0.49 -4.07 4.04
N CYS A 77 -1.70 -3.56 4.26
CA CYS A 77 -2.71 -3.36 3.22
C CYS A 77 -3.03 -1.89 2.99
N ASP A 78 -2.69 -1.01 3.92
CA ASP A 78 -3.01 0.42 3.83
C ASP A 78 -1.88 1.12 3.10
N TYR A 79 -2.17 1.59 1.88
CA TYR A 79 -1.21 2.23 0.98
C TYR A 79 -1.72 3.59 0.52
N ASP A 80 -0.78 4.51 0.39
CA ASP A 80 -0.94 5.72 -0.39
C ASP A 80 -0.61 5.44 -1.86
N LEU A 81 -1.48 5.92 -2.75
CA LEU A 81 -1.35 5.87 -4.19
C LEU A 81 -1.10 7.29 -4.69
N ARG A 82 -0.07 7.51 -5.51
CA ARG A 82 0.23 8.82 -6.11
C ARG A 82 0.26 8.72 -7.63
N PHE A 83 -0.56 9.54 -8.27
CA PHE A 83 -0.75 9.61 -9.71
C PHE A 83 -0.24 10.94 -10.24
N VAL A 84 0.61 10.92 -11.27
CA VAL A 84 1.11 12.15 -11.92
C VAL A 84 0.62 12.16 -13.37
N PHE A 85 -0.10 13.22 -13.75
CA PHE A 85 -0.72 13.35 -15.07
C PHE A 85 0.14 14.17 -16.05
N GLU A 86 -0.21 14.12 -17.33
CA GLU A 86 0.54 14.78 -18.42
C GLU A 86 0.65 16.31 -18.30
N ASP A 87 -0.25 16.95 -17.57
CA ASP A 87 -0.24 18.38 -17.30
C ASP A 87 0.51 18.76 -16.00
N GLY A 88 1.07 17.76 -15.32
CA GLY A 88 1.78 17.91 -14.05
C GLY A 88 0.87 17.96 -12.82
N GLN A 89 -0.44 17.76 -12.97
CA GLN A 89 -1.30 17.57 -11.80
C GLN A 89 -0.96 16.27 -11.10
N GLU A 90 -1.11 16.29 -9.77
CA GLU A 90 -0.92 15.12 -8.92
C GLU A 90 -2.19 14.84 -8.14
N MET A 91 -2.52 13.55 -8.03
CA MET A 91 -3.58 13.06 -7.15
C MET A 91 -2.98 12.05 -6.19
N VAL A 92 -3.35 12.15 -4.91
CA VAL A 92 -2.94 11.20 -3.87
C VAL A 92 -4.20 10.69 -3.18
N ASP A 93 -4.27 9.38 -2.99
CA ASP A 93 -5.37 8.72 -2.30
C ASP A 93 -4.85 7.56 -1.43
N SER A 94 -5.53 7.29 -0.32
CA SER A 94 -5.16 6.21 0.61
C SER A 94 -6.20 5.10 0.53
N VAL A 95 -5.76 3.88 0.22
CA VAL A 95 -6.65 2.74 0.00
C VAL A 95 -6.17 1.50 0.73
N ASN A 96 -7.09 0.56 0.95
CA ASN A 96 -6.73 -0.80 1.33
C ASN A 96 -6.53 -1.65 0.07
N ILE A 97 -5.29 -1.93 -0.31
CA ILE A 97 -4.97 -2.65 -1.56
C ILE A 97 -5.38 -4.12 -1.52
N CYS A 98 -5.50 -4.71 -0.33
CA CYS A 98 -5.86 -6.12 -0.16
C CYS A 98 -7.33 -6.41 -0.47
N GLU A 99 -8.18 -5.38 -0.39
CA GLU A 99 -9.60 -5.45 -0.74
C GLU A 99 -9.89 -4.81 -2.12
N LEU A 100 -8.86 -4.31 -2.80
CA LEU A 100 -8.99 -3.58 -4.05
C LEU A 100 -8.89 -4.52 -5.25
N ALA A 101 -10.00 -4.68 -5.98
CA ALA A 101 -9.99 -5.39 -7.26
C ALA A 101 -9.70 -4.45 -8.45
N SER A 102 -10.14 -3.20 -8.36
CA SER A 102 -9.93 -2.18 -9.39
C SER A 102 -9.95 -0.78 -8.77
N TYR A 103 -9.16 0.12 -9.35
CA TYR A 103 -9.14 1.55 -9.04
C TYR A 103 -9.40 2.35 -10.32
N THR A 104 -10.34 3.30 -10.28
CA THR A 104 -10.67 4.14 -11.43
C THR A 104 -10.32 5.60 -11.16
N LEU A 105 -9.39 6.15 -11.95
CA LEU A 105 -9.08 7.58 -11.96
C LEU A 105 -10.21 8.34 -12.64
N ARG A 106 -10.71 9.39 -11.99
CA ARG A 106 -11.73 10.29 -12.55
C ARG A 106 -11.29 11.73 -12.37
N ALA A 107 -11.69 12.60 -13.31
CA ALA A 107 -11.50 14.03 -13.14
C ALA A 107 -12.33 14.51 -11.93
N GLU A 108 -11.68 15.25 -11.03
CA GLU A 108 -12.35 16.06 -10.00
C GLU A 108 -12.76 17.44 -10.53
#